data_AF-A0A952DDQ8-F1
#
_entry.id   AF-A0A952DDQ8-F1
#
_cell.length_a   1.000
_cell.length_b   1.000
_cell.length_c   1.000
_cell.angle_alpha   90.00
_cell.angle_beta   90.00
_cell.angle_gamma   90.00
#
_symmetry.space_group_name_H-M   'P 1'
#
loop_
_entity.id
_entity.type
_entity.pdbx_description
1 polymer ?
#
loop_
_entity_poly.entity_id
_entity_poly.type
_entity_poly.pdbx_seq_one_letter_code
_entity_poly.pdbx_strand_id
1 'polypeptide(L)' 'MKVIVFGIIAERIQTNELVLENIQDTDSLWRYLVEKYPLLKDIKISIAVNKHIINHNTLLNAETEVALLPPFSGG' A
#
# COMPACT_ATOMS: atom_id res chain seq x y z
N MET A 1 11.19 -3.27 -3.96
CA MET A 1 9.74 -3.52 -4.10
C MET A 1 9.05 -2.24 -4.51
N LYS A 2 8.09 -2.32 -5.42
CA LYS A 2 7.33 -1.17 -5.91
C LYS A 2 5.98 -1.08 -5.21
N VAL A 3 5.61 0.08 -4.70
CA VAL A 3 4.27 0.36 -4.14
C VAL A 3 3.62 1.46 -4.95
N ILE A 4 2.51 1.15 -5.60
CA ILE A 4 1.70 2.08 -6.39
C ILE A 4 0.54 2.55 -5.52
N VAL A 5 0.27 3.85 -5.54
CA VAL A 5 -0.74 4.48 -4.69
C VAL A 5 -1.77 5.16 -5.56
N PHE A 6 -3.06 4.93 -5.26
CA PHE A 6 -4.16 5.38 -6.10
C PHE A 6 -5.08 6.40 -5.41
N GLY A 7 -5.68 7.27 -6.23
CA GLY A 7 -6.75 8.19 -5.86
C GLY A 7 -6.42 9.08 -4.67
N ILE A 8 -7.38 9.22 -3.75
CA ILE A 8 -7.26 10.08 -2.57
C ILE A 8 -6.06 9.73 -1.68
N ILE A 9 -5.60 8.48 -1.69
CA ILE A 9 -4.41 8.10 -0.90
C ILE A 9 -3.19 8.82 -1.47
N ALA A 10 -3.04 8.77 -2.80
CA ALA A 10 -1.91 9.35 -3.51
C ALA A 10 -1.89 10.88 -3.40
N GLU A 11 -3.08 11.51 -3.47
CA GLU A 11 -3.26 12.94 -3.22
C GLU A 11 -2.81 13.34 -1.80
N ARG A 12 -3.14 12.51 -0.80
CA ARG A 12 -2.83 12.80 0.61
C ARG A 12 -1.35 12.64 0.95
N ILE A 13 -0.69 11.63 0.38
CA ILE A 13 0.76 11.41 0.58
C ILE A 13 1.62 12.15 -0.44
N GLN A 14 0.98 12.87 -1.38
CA GLN A 14 1.59 13.63 -2.47
C GLN A 14 2.55 12.81 -3.35
N THR A 15 2.25 11.53 -3.53
CA THR A 15 2.98 10.64 -4.45
C THR A 15 2.11 9.47 -4.89
N ASN A 16 2.32 9.04 -6.13
CA ASN A 16 1.63 7.89 -6.72
C ASN A 16 2.48 6.61 -6.66
N GLU A 17 3.74 6.72 -6.24
CA GLU A 17 4.69 5.62 -6.23
C GLU A 17 5.69 5.74 -5.08
N LEU A 18 6.02 4.61 -4.46
CA LEU A 18 7.08 4.47 -3.47
C LEU A 18 7.96 3.28 -3.85
N VAL A 19 9.27 3.48 -3.78
CA VAL A 19 10.25 2.38 -3.88
C VAL A 19 10.74 2.08 -2.47
N LEU A 20 10.46 0.87 -2.00
CA LEU A 20 10.80 0.42 -0.66
C LEU A 20 11.70 -0.81 -0.70
N GLU A 21 12.61 -0.86 0.26
CA GLU A 21 13.53 -1.97 0.51
C GLU A 21 13.35 -2.47 1.95
N ASN A 22 13.79 -3.71 2.21
CA ASN A 22 13.77 -4.32 3.55
C ASN A 22 12.38 -4.47 4.21
N ILE A 23 11.31 -4.54 3.43
CA ILE A 23 9.96 -4.87 3.91
C ILE A 23 9.66 -6.32 3.55
N GLN A 24 9.39 -7.16 4.55
CA GLN A 24 9.25 -8.61 4.37
C GLN A 24 7.79 -9.06 4.17
N ASP A 25 6.81 -8.26 4.61
CA ASP A 25 5.40 -8.63 4.55
C ASP A 25 4.47 -7.40 4.56
N THR A 26 3.19 -7.63 4.25
CA THR A 26 2.18 -6.57 4.15
C THR A 26 1.88 -5.90 5.49
N ASP A 27 2.02 -6.59 6.62
CA ASP A 27 1.82 -6.00 7.95
C ASP A 27 2.94 -5.02 8.30
N SER A 28 4.19 -5.39 8.00
CA SER A 28 5.35 -4.51 8.17
C SER A 28 5.30 -3.33 7.20
N LEU A 29 4.85 -3.57 5.96
CA LEU A 29 4.56 -2.50 5.01
C LEU A 29 3.55 -1.51 5.59
N TRP A 30 2.42 -2.01 6.08
CA TRP A 30 1.37 -1.16 6.64
C TRP A 30 1.87 -0.36 7.84
N ARG A 31 2.59 -1.00 8.77
CA ARG A 31 3.22 -0.31 9.91
C ARG A 31 4.14 0.83 9.46
N TYR A 32 5.04 0.56 8.52
CA TYR A 32 5.93 1.57 7.96
C TYR A 32 5.16 2.74 7.33
N LEU A 33 4.12 2.43 6.54
CA LEU A 33 3.30 3.45 5.88
C LEU A 33 2.56 4.34 6.87
N VAL A 34 1.94 3.77 7.91
CA VAL A 34 1.19 4.56 8.91
C VAL A 34 2.08 5.29 9.91
N GLU A 35 3.34 4.87 10.07
CA GLU A 35 4.34 5.61 10.82
C GLU A 35 4.81 6.84 10.03
N LYS A 36 5.10 6.65 8.74
CA LYS A 36 5.54 7.73 7.84
C LYS A 36 4.42 8.69 7.46
N TYR A 37 3.20 8.18 7.28
CA TYR A 37 2.00 8.91 6.88
C TYR A 37 0.85 8.61 7.84
N PRO A 38 0.82 9.23 9.05
CA PRO A 38 -0.19 8.95 10.07
C PRO A 38 -1.63 9.12 9.59
N LEU A 39 -1.86 10.02 8.62
CA LEU A 39 -3.15 10.27 7.96
C LEU A 39 -3.78 9.02 7.32
N LEU A 40 -2.97 7.99 6.99
CA LEU A 40 -3.46 6.76 6.38
C LEU A 40 -4.30 5.92 7.35
N LYS A 41 -4.14 6.14 8.66
CA LYS A 41 -4.94 5.44 9.70
C LYS A 41 -6.42 5.80 9.64
N ASP A 42 -6.75 6.98 9.12
CA ASP A 42 -8.12 7.48 9.04
C ASP A 42 -8.82 7.11 7.72
N ILE A 43 -8.10 6.44 6.80
CA ILE A 43 -8.59 6.08 5.47
C ILE A 43 -8.76 4.56 5.41
N LYS A 44 -9.91 4.08 4.93
CA LYS A 44 -10.06 2.66 4.59
C LYS A 44 -9.24 2.36 3.34
N ILE A 45 -8.24 1.51 3.46
CA ILE A 45 -7.34 1.16 2.36
C ILE A 45 -7.38 -0.36 2.14
N SER A 46 -7.47 -0.77 0.88
CA SER A 46 -7.24 -2.16 0.48
C SER A 46 -5.82 -2.29 -0.06
N ILE A 47 -5.13 -3.36 0.32
CA ILE A 47 -3.81 -3.69 -0.23
C ILE A 47 -4.01 -4.78 -1.29
N ALA A 48 -3.41 -4.57 -2.46
CA ALA A 48 -3.29 -5.62 -3.46
C ALA A 48 -1.82 -5.96 -3.70
N VAL A 49 -1.53 -7.26 -3.80
CA VAL A 49 -0.19 -7.81 -4.07
C VAL A 49 -0.26 -8.54 -5.39
N ASN A 50 0.60 -8.18 -6.34
CA ASN A 50 0.61 -8.72 -7.70
C ASN A 50 -0.79 -8.75 -8.35
N LYS A 51 -1.54 -7.64 -8.21
CA LYS A 51 -2.91 -7.45 -8.74
C LYS A 51 -4.01 -8.26 -8.05
N HIS A 52 -3.72 -8.91 -6.93
CA HIS A 52 -4.71 -9.61 -6.11
C HIS A 52 -4.93 -8.89 -4.79
N ILE A 53 -6.17 -8.55 -4.46
CA ILE A 53 -6.51 -8.01 -3.13
C ILE A 53 -6.27 -9.10 -2.08
N ILE A 54 -5.51 -8.75 -1.05
CA ILE A 54 -5.17 -9.66 0.05
C ILE A 54 -5.98 -9.29 1.30
N ASN A 55 -6.42 -10.32 2.03
CA ASN A 55 -7.17 -10.18 3.28
C ASN A 55 -6.41 -10.72 4.50
N HIS A 56 -5.15 -11.12 4.31
CA HIS A 56 -4.28 -11.68 5.34
C HIS A 56 -2.83 -11.27 5.06
N ASN A 57 -1.99 -11.29 6.10
CA ASN A 57 -0.58 -10.94 5.97
C ASN A 57 0.09 -11.80 4.89
N THR A 58 0.71 -11.15 3.91
CA THR A 58 1.32 -11.79 2.74
C THR A 58 2.79 -11.42 2.68
N LEU A 59 3.65 -12.42 2.43
CA LEU A 59 5.08 -12.20 2.24
C LEU A 59 5.34 -11.36 1.00
N LEU A 60 6.28 -10.43 1.13
CA LEU A 60 6.70 -9.52 0.07
C LEU A 60 8.17 -9.77 -0.25
N ASN A 61 8.51 -9.63 -1.52
CA ASN A 61 9.89 -9.72 -2.00
C ASN A 61 10.22 -8.52 -2.90
N ALA A 62 11.48 -8.43 -3.33
CA ALA A 62 11.96 -7.29 -4.11
C ALA A 62 11.20 -7.09 -5.43
N GLU A 63 10.71 -8.17 -6.04
CA GLU A 63 9.99 -8.22 -7.33
C GLU A 63 8.48 -7.99 -7.18
N THR A 64 7.98 -7.89 -5.95
CA THR A 64 6.56 -7.75 -5.69
C THR A 64 6.06 -6.36 -6.09
N GLU A 65 4.93 -6.31 -6.78
CA GLU A 65 4.18 -5.08 -7.01
C GLU A 65 3.03 -4.99 -6.01
N VAL A 66 2.99 -3.92 -5.23
CA VAL A 66 1.94 -3.65 -4.25
C VAL A 66 1.13 -2.44 -4.70
N ALA A 67 -0.18 -2.49 -4.53
CA ALA A 67 -1.07 -1.36 -4.77
C ALA A 67 -1.84 -0.99 -3.49
N LEU A 68 -1.91 0.31 -3.19
CA LEU A 68 -2.77 0.88 -2.15
C LEU A 68 -4.01 1.48 -2.82
N LEU A 69 -5.16 0.89 -2.53
CA LEU A 69 -6.42 1.22 -3.17
C LEU A 69 -7.37 1.92 -2.18
N PRO A 70 -7.95 3.08 -2.53
CA PRO A 70 -8.99 3.72 -1.72
C PRO A 70 -10.28 2.88 -1.74
N PRO A 71 -11.21 3.13 -0.80
CA PRO A 71 -12.48 2.40 -0.79
C PRO A 71 -13.27 2.80 -2.04
N PHE A 72 -13.77 1.81 -2.78
CA PHE A 72 -14.42 1.96 -4.09
C PHE A 72 -13.49 2.50 -5.19
N SER A 73 -12.90 1.59 -5.97
CA SER A 73 -12.24 1.92 -7.24
C SER A 73 -13.05 1.46 -8.46
N GLY A 74 -14.29 1.01 -8.24
CA GLY A 74 -15.21 0.54 -9.27
C GLY A 74 -16.23 1.61 -9.63
N GLY A 75 -16.04 2.21 -10.81
CA GLY A 75 -17.11 2.75 -11.64
C GLY A 75 -17.43 1.76 -12.75
#